data_AF-A0A0B5QMK7-F1
#
_entry.id   AF-A0A0B5QMK7-F1
#
_cell.length_a   1.000
_cell.length_b   1.000
_cell.length_c   1.000
_cell.angle_alpha   90.00
_cell.angle_beta   90.00
_cell.angle_gamma   90.00
#
_symmetry.space_group_name_H-M   'P 1'
#
loop_
_entity.id
_entity.type
_entity.pdbx_description
1 polymer ?
#
loop_
_entity_poly.entity_id
_entity_poly.type
_entity_poly.pdbx_seq_one_letter_code
_entity_poly.pdbx_strand_id
1 'polypeptide(L)'
;MKFKMNCVDIVGYLNDKNLDCSQLSNQEYQPSILEKDLYKYDYDYIIILQNTSKFIIKELIKNGINSKKIIDFFECINKYLKIYNELYYRNESYSCLYSRINKSRNSEIIVSGCSYSLYGIVENLMKYKCIKLALSSQDLYYNYIIMKEVLKKPTKTKYCLIGISYYSFDFDLKFGSDSPMILNIYYPILKDSHKLKLTEDYSINDGIESINKLVNTDIDKVFSKEVYDYTAENILNVNLIPDFAEKYWNNDEFCKSLNEEERNLMVSKRVDSHNGLNYPSTYEEYKDILKRYISLLNQYNIKPIMVIFPTTKYYYEKFDLNIKVRFYNAINDLKSNFNFQLIDMFRSEKFELTDFMDWDHLNKKGAIKMTKYLNDLIEW
;
A
#
# COMPACT_ATOMS: atom_id res chain seq x y z
N MET A 1 -11.57 24.89 6.13
CA MET A 1 -11.55 23.42 6.36
C MET A 1 -12.81 23.08 7.17
N LYS A 2 -13.72 22.24 6.67
CA LYS A 2 -14.94 21.85 7.43
C LYS A 2 -14.55 20.82 8.48
N PHE A 3 -14.33 21.24 9.72
CA PHE A 3 -14.16 20.32 10.86
C PHE A 3 -15.53 20.06 11.48
N LYS A 4 -16.23 19.03 11.03
CA LYS A 4 -17.28 18.41 11.84
C LYS A 4 -16.63 17.24 12.56
N MET A 5 -15.99 17.52 13.69
CA MET A 5 -15.43 16.48 14.56
C MET A 5 -16.50 16.15 15.60
N ASN A 6 -17.07 14.94 15.52
CA ASN A 6 -18.17 14.50 16.40
C ASN A 6 -17.79 14.36 17.90
N CYS A 7 -16.63 14.90 18.31
CA CYS A 7 -16.06 14.72 19.65
C CYS A 7 -15.35 15.98 20.20
N VAL A 8 -15.38 17.12 19.51
CA VAL A 8 -14.63 18.33 19.90
C VAL A 8 -15.49 19.58 19.66
N ASP A 9 -15.73 20.35 20.72
CA ASP A 9 -16.41 21.64 20.63
C ASP A 9 -15.39 22.77 20.44
N ILE A 10 -15.50 23.49 19.32
CA ILE A 10 -14.64 24.65 19.05
C ILE A 10 -15.26 25.86 19.73
N VAL A 11 -14.62 26.35 20.79
CA VAL A 11 -15.12 27.47 21.61
C VAL A 11 -14.84 28.84 20.97
N GLY A 12 -13.83 28.95 20.09
CA GLY A 12 -13.57 30.14 19.29
C GLY A 12 -12.21 30.15 18.61
N TYR A 13 -11.91 31.23 17.88
CA TYR A 13 -10.66 31.39 17.12
C TYR A 13 -9.93 32.68 17.51
N LEU A 14 -8.62 32.57 17.72
CA LEU A 14 -7.71 33.71 17.89
C LEU A 14 -7.15 34.06 16.51
N ASN A 15 -7.49 35.22 15.96
CA ASN A 15 -6.96 35.65 14.67
C ASN A 15 -5.88 36.72 14.84
N ASP A 16 -4.82 36.62 14.04
CA ASP A 16 -3.88 37.72 13.86
C ASP A 16 -4.60 38.85 13.11
N LYS A 17 -4.33 40.10 13.47
CA LYS A 17 -5.11 41.29 13.09
C LYS A 17 -5.20 41.59 11.58
N ASN A 18 -4.58 40.76 10.73
CA ASN A 18 -4.38 40.98 9.30
C ASN A 18 -5.07 39.97 8.37
N LEU A 19 -5.84 39.01 8.89
CA LEU A 19 -6.62 38.08 8.05
C LEU A 19 -8.05 38.61 7.87
N ASP A 20 -8.42 38.90 6.62
CA ASP A 20 -9.78 39.29 6.25
C ASP A 20 -10.75 38.11 6.47
N CYS A 21 -11.43 38.12 7.62
CA CYS A 21 -12.43 37.13 8.00
C CYS A 21 -13.69 37.14 7.13
N SER A 22 -13.82 38.06 6.17
CA SER A 22 -14.95 38.10 5.23
C SER A 22 -15.13 36.76 4.48
N GLN A 23 -14.05 36.00 4.27
CA GLN A 23 -14.08 34.69 3.61
C GLN A 23 -14.49 33.52 4.53
N LEU A 24 -14.52 33.71 5.86
CA LEU A 24 -14.96 32.70 6.84
C LEU A 24 -16.45 32.84 7.20
N SER A 25 -17.08 33.93 6.80
CA SER A 25 -18.45 34.33 7.15
C SER A 25 -19.57 33.43 6.60
N ASN A 26 -19.27 32.50 5.69
CA ASN A 26 -20.26 31.61 5.05
C ASN A 26 -20.45 30.25 5.72
N GLN A 27 -19.91 30.05 6.93
CA GLN A 27 -20.08 28.80 7.69
C GLN A 27 -20.24 29.14 9.18
N GLU A 28 -21.11 28.41 9.88
CA GLU A 28 -21.45 28.52 11.31
C GLU A 28 -20.22 28.42 12.24
N TYR A 29 -19.33 29.41 12.25
CA TYR A 29 -18.14 29.41 13.08
C TYR A 29 -18.27 30.40 14.24
N GLN A 30 -17.96 29.87 15.42
CA GLN A 30 -17.93 30.48 16.74
C GLN A 30 -17.11 31.79 16.79
N PRO A 31 -17.33 32.66 17.79
CA PRO A 31 -16.79 34.02 17.79
C PRO A 31 -15.26 34.07 17.73
N SER A 32 -14.75 35.14 17.11
CA SER A 32 -13.35 35.51 17.26
C SER A 32 -13.10 35.96 18.70
N ILE A 33 -12.21 35.27 19.40
CA ILE A 33 -11.86 35.57 20.80
C ILE A 33 -10.59 36.42 20.79
N LEU A 34 -10.58 37.49 21.59
CA LEU A 34 -9.35 38.25 21.85
C LEU A 34 -8.51 37.49 22.88
N GLU A 35 -7.19 37.49 22.73
CA GLU A 35 -6.28 36.77 23.64
C GLU A 35 -6.52 37.14 25.12
N LYS A 36 -6.70 38.43 25.39
CA LYS A 36 -7.02 38.93 26.74
C LYS A 36 -8.31 38.37 27.32
N ASP A 37 -9.23 37.87 26.49
CA ASP A 37 -10.55 37.39 26.91
C ASP A 37 -10.60 35.86 27.05
N LEU A 38 -9.49 35.15 26.80
CA LEU A 38 -9.42 33.69 26.88
C LEU A 38 -9.86 33.16 28.24
N TYR A 39 -9.53 33.85 29.35
CA TYR A 39 -9.92 33.44 30.71
C TYR A 39 -11.44 33.37 30.94
N LYS A 40 -12.25 33.95 30.05
CA LYS A 40 -13.72 33.94 30.15
C LYS A 40 -14.35 32.66 29.61
N TYR A 41 -13.57 31.82 28.94
CA TYR A 41 -14.04 30.61 28.28
C TYR A 41 -13.52 29.38 29.02
N ASP A 42 -14.35 28.34 29.10
CA ASP A 42 -13.91 27.02 29.53
C ASP A 42 -13.40 26.26 28.30
N TYR A 43 -12.15 25.79 28.38
CA TYR A 43 -11.50 25.06 27.29
C TYR A 43 -10.44 24.10 27.84
N ASP A 44 -10.31 22.96 27.14
CA ASP A 44 -9.28 21.96 27.44
C ASP A 44 -7.94 22.36 26.83
N TYR A 45 -7.94 22.79 25.56
CA TYR A 45 -6.74 23.06 24.78
C TYR A 45 -6.85 24.32 23.91
N ILE A 46 -5.71 24.99 23.69
CA ILE A 46 -5.48 25.98 22.64
C ILE A 46 -4.56 25.34 21.61
N ILE A 47 -5.04 25.25 20.36
CA ILE A 47 -4.27 24.69 19.24
C ILE A 47 -3.67 25.85 18.43
N ILE A 48 -2.36 25.83 18.24
CA ILE A 48 -1.65 26.80 17.40
C ILE A 48 -1.39 26.17 16.04
N LEU A 49 -1.96 26.77 15.00
CA LEU A 49 -1.86 26.33 13.60
C LEU A 49 -0.93 27.23 12.76
N GLN A 50 0.08 27.86 13.38
CA GLN A 50 1.04 28.71 12.67
C GLN A 50 2.45 28.12 12.71
N ASN A 51 3.19 28.28 11.60
CA ASN A 51 4.56 27.79 11.44
C ASN A 51 5.58 28.55 12.34
N THR A 52 5.20 29.66 12.96
CA THR A 52 6.01 30.48 13.88
C THR A 52 5.40 30.57 15.29
N SER A 53 4.99 29.42 15.82
CA SER A 53 4.31 29.25 17.11
C SER A 53 5.08 29.75 18.33
N LYS A 54 6.43 29.76 18.30
CA LYS A 54 7.28 30.03 19.49
C LYS A 54 7.01 31.38 20.16
N PHE A 55 6.72 32.42 19.38
CA PHE A 55 6.41 33.74 19.93
C PHE A 55 5.04 33.73 20.61
N ILE A 56 4.03 33.20 19.92
CA ILE A 56 2.64 33.08 20.40
C ILE A 56 2.58 32.26 21.69
N ILE A 57 3.28 31.11 21.74
CA ILE A 57 3.35 30.26 22.93
C ILE A 57 3.93 31.04 24.12
N LYS A 58 5.02 31.80 23.91
CA LYS A 58 5.62 32.62 24.97
C LYS A 58 4.67 33.70 25.48
N GLU A 59 3.91 34.33 24.59
CA GLU A 59 2.95 35.37 24.93
C GLU A 59 1.78 34.80 25.74
N LEU A 60 1.18 33.68 25.29
CA LEU A 60 0.12 32.99 26.01
C LEU A 60 0.55 32.56 27.42
N ILE A 61 1.76 32.01 27.57
CA ILE A 61 2.31 31.63 28.88
C ILE A 61 2.51 32.87 29.76
N LYS A 62 3.03 33.97 29.20
CA LYS A 62 3.20 35.24 29.93
C LYS A 62 1.85 35.79 30.40
N ASN A 63 0.79 35.59 29.62
CA ASN A 63 -0.58 35.98 29.93
C ASN A 63 -1.31 35.00 30.87
N GLY A 64 -0.59 34.05 31.47
CA GLY A 64 -1.11 33.16 32.52
C GLY A 64 -1.75 31.87 32.02
N ILE A 65 -1.67 31.57 30.71
CA ILE A 65 -2.16 30.30 30.19
C ILE A 65 -1.22 29.17 30.59
N ASN A 66 -1.79 28.10 31.16
CA ASN A 66 -1.04 26.89 31.49
C ASN A 66 -0.48 26.25 30.21
N SER A 67 0.85 26.08 30.14
CA SER A 67 1.54 25.51 28.99
C SER A 67 1.04 24.11 28.61
N LYS A 68 0.53 23.32 29.57
CA LYS A 68 -0.06 21.99 29.30
C LYS A 68 -1.35 22.03 28.49
N LYS A 69 -2.02 23.20 28.44
CA LYS A 69 -3.20 23.41 27.60
C LYS A 69 -2.84 23.92 26.21
N ILE A 70 -1.57 24.19 25.90
CA ILE A 70 -1.15 24.74 24.60
C ILE A 70 -0.58 23.62 23.74
N ILE A 71 -1.13 23.46 22.53
CA ILE A 71 -0.68 22.45 21.56
C ILE A 71 -0.14 23.16 20.33
N ASP A 72 1.16 22.98 20.09
CA ASP A 72 1.80 23.39 18.85
C ASP A 72 1.62 22.32 17.78
N PHE A 73 0.64 22.49 16.89
CA PHE A 73 0.34 21.50 15.87
C PHE A 73 1.51 21.27 14.90
N PHE A 74 2.28 22.31 14.57
CA PHE A 74 3.43 22.18 13.66
C PHE A 74 4.61 21.45 14.33
N GLU A 75 4.83 21.66 15.63
CA GLU A 75 5.78 20.82 16.37
C GLU A 75 5.33 19.36 16.42
N CYS A 76 4.03 19.12 16.63
CA CYS A 76 3.45 17.78 16.67
C CYS A 76 3.66 17.03 15.35
N ILE A 77 3.28 17.65 14.23
CA ILE A 77 3.43 17.01 12.91
C ILE A 77 4.90 16.82 12.52
N ASN A 78 5.80 17.72 12.90
CA ASN A 78 7.23 17.54 12.63
C ASN A 78 7.80 16.33 13.39
N LYS A 79 7.39 16.11 14.64
CA LYS A 79 7.73 14.89 15.40
C LYS A 79 7.15 13.64 14.74
N TYR A 80 5.89 13.69 14.33
CA TYR A 80 5.24 12.60 13.58
C TYR A 80 6.02 12.24 12.30
N LEU A 81 6.32 13.24 11.46
CA LEU A 81 7.06 13.04 10.20
C LEU A 81 8.46 12.48 10.43
N LYS A 82 9.16 12.93 11.48
CA LYS A 82 10.46 12.39 11.85
C LYS A 82 10.38 10.89 12.15
N ILE A 83 9.45 10.48 13.01
CA ILE A 83 9.24 9.07 13.40
C ILE A 83 8.81 8.24 12.18
N TYR A 84 7.89 8.77 11.37
CA TYR A 84 7.45 8.14 10.14
C TYR A 84 8.63 7.89 9.20
N ASN A 85 9.48 8.89 8.97
CA ASN A 85 10.67 8.77 8.14
C ASN A 85 11.66 7.74 8.71
N GLU A 86 11.90 7.72 10.02
CA GLU A 86 12.79 6.73 10.65
C GLU A 86 12.31 5.29 10.41
N LEU A 87 11.01 5.04 10.48
CA LEU A 87 10.44 3.72 10.19
C LEU A 87 10.46 3.39 8.70
N TYR A 88 10.15 4.39 7.87
CA TYR A 88 10.24 4.28 6.42
C TYR A 88 11.64 3.84 5.99
N TYR A 89 12.69 4.50 6.48
CA TYR A 89 14.07 4.15 6.14
C TYR A 89 14.52 2.79 6.69
N ARG A 90 13.89 2.31 7.77
CA ARG A 90 14.16 0.96 8.31
C ARG A 90 13.50 -0.14 7.47
N ASN A 91 12.30 0.09 6.97
CA ASN A 91 11.60 -0.86 6.10
C ASN A 91 10.61 -0.15 5.16
N GLU A 92 11.07 0.11 3.94
CA GLU A 92 10.32 0.82 2.90
C GLU A 92 9.08 0.04 2.46
N SER A 93 9.21 -1.28 2.23
CA SER A 93 8.10 -2.14 1.81
C SER A 93 6.99 -2.20 2.85
N TYR A 94 7.33 -2.28 4.14
CA TYR A 94 6.38 -2.19 5.25
C TYR A 94 5.60 -0.87 5.20
N SER A 95 6.32 0.24 5.14
CA SER A 95 5.72 1.58 5.20
C SER A 95 4.84 1.86 3.97
N CYS A 96 5.30 1.42 2.79
CA CYS A 96 4.56 1.50 1.54
C CYS A 96 3.25 0.71 1.61
N LEU A 97 3.31 -0.58 1.98
CA LEU A 97 2.11 -1.42 2.07
C LEU A 97 1.11 -0.86 3.10
N TYR A 98 1.59 -0.47 4.29
CA TYR A 98 0.73 0.09 5.33
C TYR A 98 0.02 1.37 4.90
N SER A 99 0.75 2.33 4.33
CA SER A 99 0.18 3.58 3.83
C SER A 99 -0.87 3.32 2.75
N ARG A 100 -0.59 2.37 1.85
CA ARG A 100 -1.47 2.05 0.72
C ARG A 100 -2.73 1.30 1.15
N ILE A 101 -2.66 0.40 2.14
CA ILE A 101 -3.86 -0.20 2.75
C ILE A 101 -4.80 0.89 3.27
N ASN A 102 -4.28 1.90 3.97
CA ASN A 102 -5.11 2.98 4.52
C ASN A 102 -5.77 3.85 3.44
N LYS A 103 -5.07 4.11 2.33
CA LYS A 103 -5.60 4.91 1.22
C LYS A 103 -6.55 4.14 0.30
N SER A 104 -6.52 2.81 0.36
CA SER A 104 -7.26 1.95 -0.57
C SER A 104 -8.78 2.13 -0.55
N ARG A 105 -9.33 2.65 0.55
CA ARG A 105 -10.79 2.88 0.72
C ARG A 105 -11.39 3.79 -0.36
N ASN A 106 -10.57 4.66 -0.95
CA ASN A 106 -11.00 5.60 -1.97
C ASN A 106 -10.76 5.11 -3.40
N SER A 107 -10.25 3.89 -3.58
CA SER A 107 -9.96 3.32 -4.90
C SER A 107 -11.09 2.41 -5.36
N GLU A 108 -11.38 2.43 -6.66
CA GLU A 108 -12.33 1.53 -7.30
C GLU A 108 -11.66 0.21 -7.71
N ILE A 109 -10.35 0.27 -7.98
CA ILE A 109 -9.53 -0.88 -8.33
C ILE A 109 -8.48 -1.09 -7.24
N ILE A 110 -8.43 -2.31 -6.71
CA ILE A 110 -7.28 -2.79 -5.94
C ILE A 110 -6.51 -3.79 -6.79
N VAL A 111 -5.20 -3.59 -6.91
CA VAL A 111 -4.30 -4.57 -7.53
C VAL A 111 -3.59 -5.33 -6.41
N SER A 112 -3.71 -6.65 -6.42
CA SER A 112 -3.08 -7.59 -5.49
C SER A 112 -2.18 -8.53 -6.30
N GLY A 113 -1.12 -9.08 -5.71
CA GLY A 113 -0.18 -9.95 -6.40
C GLY A 113 1.26 -9.73 -5.95
N CYS A 114 2.18 -10.37 -6.65
CA CYS A 114 3.61 -10.24 -6.40
C CYS A 114 4.28 -9.16 -7.30
N SER A 115 5.59 -9.28 -7.51
CA SER A 115 6.41 -8.43 -8.38
C SER A 115 5.80 -8.14 -9.75
N TYR A 116 5.14 -9.11 -10.39
CA TYR A 116 4.49 -8.88 -11.70
C TYR A 116 3.42 -7.80 -11.63
N SER A 117 2.64 -7.73 -10.55
CA SER A 117 1.66 -6.66 -10.34
C SER A 117 2.32 -5.35 -9.92
N LEU A 118 3.37 -5.45 -9.10
CA LEU A 118 4.12 -4.28 -8.65
C LEU A 118 4.73 -3.51 -9.84
N TYR A 119 5.36 -4.22 -10.77
CA TYR A 119 6.06 -3.65 -11.92
C TYR A 119 5.24 -3.63 -13.20
N GLY A 120 4.17 -4.41 -13.32
CA GLY A 120 3.40 -4.55 -14.56
C GLY A 120 2.25 -3.56 -14.72
N ILE A 121 1.91 -2.76 -13.69
CA ILE A 121 0.76 -1.84 -13.72
C ILE A 121 1.18 -0.43 -13.28
N VAL A 122 0.71 0.56 -14.04
CA VAL A 122 0.87 2.00 -13.77
C VAL A 122 -0.48 2.57 -13.32
N GLU A 123 -0.59 2.90 -12.04
CA GLU A 123 -1.89 3.15 -11.38
C GLU A 123 -2.67 4.32 -11.97
N ASN A 124 -1.98 5.41 -12.29
CA ASN A 124 -2.57 6.63 -12.84
C ASN A 124 -3.01 6.49 -14.31
N LEU A 125 -2.69 5.37 -14.95
CA LEU A 125 -3.13 5.05 -16.31
C LEU A 125 -4.30 4.05 -16.33
N MET A 126 -4.72 3.51 -15.19
CA MET A 126 -5.91 2.66 -15.11
C MET A 126 -7.19 3.48 -15.34
N LYS A 127 -8.20 2.86 -15.94
CA LYS A 127 -9.48 3.50 -16.29
C LYS A 127 -10.21 4.09 -15.08
N TYR A 128 -10.13 3.41 -13.94
CA TYR A 128 -10.69 3.86 -12.67
C TYR A 128 -9.60 4.08 -11.63
N LYS A 129 -9.95 4.79 -10.55
CA LYS A 129 -8.99 5.08 -9.48
C LYS A 129 -8.43 3.79 -8.90
N CYS A 130 -7.12 3.60 -9.05
CA CYS A 130 -6.43 2.36 -8.78
C CYS A 130 -5.43 2.50 -7.63
N ILE A 131 -5.28 1.42 -6.85
CA ILE A 131 -4.18 1.27 -5.90
C ILE A 131 -3.62 -0.17 -5.90
N LYS A 132 -2.31 -0.32 -6.02
CA LYS A 132 -1.52 -1.55 -5.85
C LYS A 132 -1.27 -1.83 -4.38
N LEU A 133 -1.52 -3.06 -3.95
CA LEU A 133 -1.15 -3.62 -2.67
C LEU A 133 -0.25 -4.85 -2.89
N ALA A 134 0.61 -4.76 -3.91
CA ALA A 134 1.51 -5.83 -4.34
C ALA A 134 2.95 -5.54 -3.87
N LEU A 135 3.67 -6.59 -3.48
CA LEU A 135 5.10 -6.56 -3.13
C LEU A 135 5.87 -7.63 -3.91
N SER A 136 7.19 -7.54 -4.00
CA SER A 136 8.02 -8.38 -4.89
C SER A 136 7.73 -9.89 -4.80
N SER A 137 7.64 -10.43 -3.58
CA SER A 137 7.53 -11.88 -3.34
C SER A 137 6.23 -12.24 -2.61
N GLN A 138 5.21 -11.39 -2.72
CA GLN A 138 3.92 -11.60 -2.05
C GLN A 138 3.18 -12.81 -2.62
N ASP A 139 2.84 -13.77 -1.76
CA ASP A 139 2.14 -14.98 -2.16
C ASP A 139 0.60 -14.81 -2.15
N LEU A 140 -0.13 -15.84 -2.60
CA LEU A 140 -1.60 -15.83 -2.60
C LEU A 140 -2.20 -15.72 -1.20
N TYR A 141 -1.51 -16.21 -0.17
CA TYR A 141 -1.98 -16.11 1.21
C TYR A 141 -2.03 -14.65 1.65
N TYR A 142 -0.92 -13.91 1.52
CA TYR A 142 -0.88 -12.51 1.93
C TYR A 142 -1.73 -11.62 1.02
N ASN A 143 -1.90 -11.96 -0.26
CA ASN A 143 -2.91 -11.31 -1.12
C ASN A 143 -4.31 -11.34 -0.48
N TYR A 144 -4.73 -12.51 0.00
CA TYR A 144 -6.01 -12.72 0.66
C TYR A 144 -6.10 -12.00 2.01
N ILE A 145 -5.10 -12.13 2.88
CA ILE A 145 -5.11 -11.50 4.20
C ILE A 145 -5.09 -9.97 4.10
N ILE A 146 -4.34 -9.39 3.16
CA ILE A 146 -4.34 -7.94 2.91
C ILE A 146 -5.74 -7.47 2.49
N MET A 147 -6.42 -8.21 1.59
CA MET A 147 -7.78 -7.84 1.20
C MET A 147 -8.75 -7.92 2.39
N LYS A 148 -8.62 -8.93 3.27
CA LYS A 148 -9.42 -8.98 4.51
C LYS A 148 -9.22 -7.74 5.35
N GLU A 149 -7.99 -7.27 5.49
CA GLU A 149 -7.68 -6.06 6.25
C GLU A 149 -8.33 -4.81 5.62
N VAL A 150 -8.23 -4.66 4.30
CA VAL A 150 -8.88 -3.56 3.57
C VAL A 150 -10.39 -3.55 3.80
N LEU A 151 -11.03 -4.72 3.73
CA LEU A 151 -12.48 -4.86 3.82
C LEU A 151 -13.04 -4.75 5.24
N LYS A 152 -12.19 -4.64 6.29
CA LYS A 152 -12.65 -4.29 7.65
C LYS A 152 -13.29 -2.91 7.72
N LYS A 153 -13.07 -2.06 6.73
CA LYS A 153 -13.61 -0.69 6.66
C LYS A 153 -14.35 -0.49 5.33
N PRO A 154 -15.39 0.37 5.29
CA PRO A 154 -16.08 0.68 4.04
C PRO A 154 -15.11 1.16 2.95
N THR A 155 -15.29 0.64 1.74
CA THR A 155 -14.45 0.95 0.57
C THR A 155 -15.30 1.22 -0.67
N LYS A 156 -14.73 1.96 -1.63
CA LYS A 156 -15.30 2.17 -2.97
C LYS A 156 -14.88 1.10 -3.99
N THR A 157 -14.13 0.09 -3.54
CA THR A 157 -13.60 -0.99 -4.41
C THR A 157 -14.73 -1.72 -5.13
N LYS A 158 -14.59 -1.84 -6.45
CA LYS A 158 -15.47 -2.59 -7.34
C LYS A 158 -14.74 -3.73 -8.03
N TYR A 159 -13.41 -3.60 -8.19
CA TYR A 159 -12.58 -4.56 -8.91
C TYR A 159 -11.34 -4.93 -8.11
N CYS A 160 -10.98 -6.20 -8.16
CA CYS A 160 -9.70 -6.68 -7.66
C CYS A 160 -8.93 -7.35 -8.78
N LEU A 161 -7.83 -6.73 -9.22
CA LEU A 161 -6.88 -7.32 -10.15
C LEU A 161 -5.90 -8.18 -9.36
N ILE A 162 -5.90 -9.48 -9.58
CA ILE A 162 -5.05 -10.46 -8.91
C ILE A 162 -3.97 -10.89 -9.89
N GLY A 163 -2.76 -10.35 -9.74
CA GLY A 163 -1.60 -10.85 -10.46
C GLY A 163 -1.23 -12.24 -10.00
N ILE A 164 -1.21 -13.17 -10.94
CA ILE A 164 -0.93 -14.58 -10.70
C ILE A 164 -0.02 -15.12 -11.81
N SER A 165 0.74 -16.16 -11.51
CA SER A 165 1.57 -16.89 -12.46
C SER A 165 1.20 -18.37 -12.43
N TYR A 166 1.63 -19.14 -13.44
CA TYR A 166 1.33 -20.57 -13.49
C TYR A 166 1.84 -21.34 -12.26
N TYR A 167 2.94 -20.89 -11.64
CA TYR A 167 3.50 -21.51 -10.44
C TYR A 167 2.88 -21.00 -9.12
N SER A 168 1.91 -20.08 -9.15
CA SER A 168 1.43 -19.42 -7.93
C SER A 168 0.77 -20.35 -6.90
N PHE A 169 0.28 -21.52 -7.31
CA PHE A 169 -0.23 -22.52 -6.37
C PHE A 169 0.89 -23.30 -5.67
N ASP A 170 2.10 -23.35 -6.24
CA ASP A 170 3.25 -24.04 -5.67
C ASP A 170 4.19 -23.07 -4.92
N PHE A 171 3.87 -21.76 -4.89
CA PHE A 171 4.67 -20.72 -4.27
C PHE A 171 4.14 -20.34 -2.88
N ASP A 172 4.92 -20.67 -1.85
CA ASP A 172 4.71 -20.24 -0.46
C ASP A 172 5.89 -19.39 0.00
N LEU A 173 5.62 -18.14 0.39
CA LEU A 173 6.65 -17.19 0.80
C LEU A 173 7.53 -17.73 1.93
N LYS A 174 6.98 -18.58 2.81
CA LYS A 174 7.69 -19.16 3.93
C LYS A 174 8.93 -19.95 3.51
N PHE A 175 8.90 -20.62 2.34
CA PHE A 175 10.02 -21.43 1.86
C PHE A 175 11.03 -20.64 1.02
N GLY A 176 10.69 -19.41 0.64
CA GLY A 176 11.55 -18.54 -0.14
C GLY A 176 12.61 -17.81 0.69
N SER A 177 13.63 -17.28 -0.01
CA SER A 177 14.63 -16.38 0.56
C SER A 177 14.01 -15.11 1.16
N ASP A 178 12.82 -14.73 0.70
CA ASP A 178 12.07 -13.55 1.16
C ASP A 178 11.15 -13.83 2.35
N SER A 179 11.20 -15.03 2.95
CA SER A 179 10.46 -15.35 4.17
C SER A 179 10.64 -14.35 5.33
N PRO A 180 11.76 -13.60 5.49
CA PRO A 180 11.84 -12.51 6.48
C PRO A 180 10.78 -11.42 6.30
N MET A 181 10.19 -11.25 5.11
CA MET A 181 9.06 -10.34 4.87
C MET A 181 7.87 -10.67 5.77
N ILE A 182 7.67 -11.94 6.15
CA ILE A 182 6.60 -12.37 7.06
C ILE A 182 6.70 -11.61 8.38
N LEU A 183 7.88 -11.56 8.99
CA LEU A 183 8.08 -10.93 10.30
C LEU A 183 8.30 -9.42 10.21
N ASN A 184 8.92 -8.96 9.13
CA ASN A 184 9.32 -7.56 9.00
C ASN A 184 8.23 -6.67 8.37
N ILE A 185 7.30 -7.25 7.61
CA ILE A 185 6.27 -6.52 6.85
C ILE A 185 4.87 -6.99 7.24
N TYR A 186 4.56 -8.28 7.05
CA TYR A 186 3.17 -8.74 7.14
C TYR A 186 2.69 -8.85 8.57
N TYR A 187 3.45 -9.51 9.46
CA TYR A 187 3.07 -9.67 10.86
C TYR A 187 2.86 -8.33 11.58
N PRO A 188 3.72 -7.31 11.43
CA PRO A 188 3.50 -6.02 12.09
C PRO A 188 2.28 -5.24 11.57
N ILE A 189 1.78 -5.53 10.36
CA ILE A 189 0.56 -4.92 9.80
C ILE A 189 -0.69 -5.75 10.11
N LEU A 190 -0.61 -7.06 9.89
CA LEU A 190 -1.75 -7.97 9.82
C LEU A 190 -1.91 -8.83 11.09
N LYS A 191 -0.89 -8.84 11.95
CA LYS A 191 -0.75 -9.73 13.13
C LYS A 191 -0.94 -11.21 12.76
N ASP A 192 -0.46 -11.59 11.58
CA ASP A 192 -0.58 -12.93 11.01
C ASP A 192 0.76 -13.36 10.40
N SER A 193 1.26 -14.53 10.85
CA SER A 193 2.51 -15.14 10.38
C SER A 193 2.28 -16.40 9.54
N HIS A 194 1.02 -16.69 9.18
CA HIS A 194 0.58 -17.91 8.52
C HIS A 194 1.09 -19.17 9.24
N LYS A 195 1.93 -19.98 8.58
CA LYS A 195 2.52 -21.21 9.11
C LYS A 195 3.92 -21.02 9.69
N LEU A 196 4.41 -19.79 9.81
CA LEU A 196 5.68 -19.50 10.46
C LEU A 196 5.45 -19.51 11.98
N LYS A 197 6.10 -20.46 12.67
CA LYS A 197 6.07 -20.54 14.13
C LYS A 197 6.93 -19.44 14.70
N LEU A 198 6.33 -18.56 15.49
CA LEU A 198 7.05 -17.53 16.23
C LEU A 198 7.72 -18.17 17.45
N THR A 199 9.05 -18.16 17.49
CA THR A 199 9.87 -18.48 18.67
C THR A 199 10.29 -17.20 19.39
N GLU A 200 10.74 -17.32 20.64
CA GLU A 200 11.21 -16.20 21.47
C GLU A 200 12.43 -15.46 20.86
N ASP A 201 13.17 -16.11 19.97
CA ASP A 201 14.36 -15.55 19.31
C ASP A 201 14.03 -14.53 18.20
N TYR A 202 12.78 -14.45 17.75
CA TYR A 202 12.42 -13.47 16.72
C TYR A 202 12.27 -12.08 17.32
N SER A 203 13.12 -11.16 16.88
CA SER A 203 12.90 -9.72 17.07
C SER A 203 11.71 -9.28 16.21
N ILE A 204 10.53 -9.30 16.79
CA ILE A 204 9.31 -8.79 16.15
C ILE A 204 9.28 -7.28 16.31
N ASN A 205 9.21 -6.56 15.20
CA ASN A 205 8.94 -5.13 15.24
C ASN A 205 7.44 -4.92 15.53
N ASP A 206 7.12 -4.14 16.56
CA ASP A 206 5.75 -3.76 16.92
C ASP A 206 5.00 -2.99 15.80
N GLY A 207 5.70 -2.59 14.73
CA GLY A 207 5.10 -1.97 13.54
C GLY A 207 4.60 -0.55 13.79
N ILE A 208 3.29 -0.32 13.72
CA ILE A 208 2.71 0.99 14.07
C ILE A 208 2.50 1.09 15.57
N GLU A 209 2.41 -0.03 16.29
CA GLU A 209 2.35 0.05 17.75
C GLU A 209 3.65 0.63 18.31
N SER A 210 4.79 0.45 17.63
CA SER A 210 6.00 1.22 17.95
C SER A 210 5.87 2.70 17.57
N ILE A 211 5.16 3.09 16.50
CA ILE A 211 4.78 4.51 16.26
C ILE A 211 3.95 5.03 17.43
N ASN A 212 2.83 4.37 17.77
CA ASN A 212 1.94 4.83 18.84
C ASN A 212 2.64 4.84 20.21
N LYS A 213 3.57 3.90 20.47
CA LYS A 213 4.40 3.90 21.68
C LYS A 213 5.46 5.02 21.67
N LEU A 214 6.04 5.36 20.52
CA LEU A 214 7.02 6.45 20.35
C LEU A 214 6.35 7.83 20.32
N VAL A 215 5.11 7.91 19.84
CA VAL A 215 4.28 9.12 19.74
C VAL A 215 3.47 9.37 21.00
N ASN A 216 3.52 8.46 21.99
CA ASN A 216 2.87 8.51 23.32
C ASN A 216 3.27 9.77 24.13
N THR A 217 2.77 10.89 23.64
CA THR A 217 2.91 12.27 24.05
C THR A 217 1.50 12.86 23.90
N ASP A 218 1.24 14.04 24.47
CA ASP A 218 -0.08 14.68 24.43
C ASP A 218 -0.64 14.93 23.00
N ILE A 219 0.18 14.67 21.98
CA ILE A 219 -0.05 14.70 20.53
C ILE A 219 -1.16 13.77 20.05
N ASP A 220 -1.26 12.55 20.61
CA ASP A 220 -2.27 11.54 20.21
C ASP A 220 -3.65 11.78 20.87
N LYS A 221 -3.71 12.67 21.87
CA LYS A 221 -4.97 12.98 22.59
C LYS A 221 -5.89 13.90 21.79
N VAL A 222 -5.36 14.63 20.80
CA VAL A 222 -6.10 15.73 20.15
C VAL A 222 -6.29 15.54 18.66
N PHE A 223 -5.32 14.96 17.94
CA PHE A 223 -5.44 14.73 16.50
C PHE A 223 -5.30 13.27 16.15
N SER A 224 -6.19 12.79 15.29
CA SER A 224 -6.05 11.45 14.74
C SER A 224 -4.92 11.40 13.71
N LYS A 225 -4.38 10.21 13.48
CA LYS A 225 -3.36 9.96 12.45
C LYS A 225 -3.79 10.49 11.07
N GLU A 226 -5.07 10.36 10.72
CA GLU A 226 -5.61 10.85 9.46
C GLU A 226 -5.41 12.36 9.27
N VAL A 227 -5.44 13.14 10.36
CA VAL A 227 -5.18 14.59 10.31
C VAL A 227 -3.71 14.86 9.98
N TYR A 228 -2.79 14.09 10.58
CA TYR A 228 -1.36 14.22 10.29
C TYR A 228 -1.03 13.79 8.85
N ASP A 229 -1.53 12.64 8.40
CA ASP A 229 -1.34 12.18 7.03
C ASP A 229 -1.88 13.20 6.02
N TYR A 230 -3.09 13.73 6.26
CA TYR A 230 -3.69 14.75 5.40
C TYR A 230 -2.82 16.02 5.34
N THR A 231 -2.37 16.51 6.49
CA THR A 231 -1.56 17.74 6.57
C THR A 231 -0.20 17.53 5.91
N ALA A 232 0.45 16.40 6.16
CA ALA A 232 1.71 16.06 5.53
C ALA A 232 1.59 16.11 4.00
N GLU A 233 0.58 15.45 3.44
CA GLU A 233 0.43 15.32 1.98
C GLU A 233 -0.09 16.59 1.32
N ASN A 234 -1.10 17.24 1.90
CA ASN A 234 -1.85 18.30 1.22
C ASN A 234 -1.43 19.71 1.63
N ILE A 235 -0.79 19.87 2.80
CA ILE A 235 -0.37 21.18 3.32
C ILE A 235 1.16 21.30 3.23
N LEU A 236 1.89 20.27 3.65
CA LEU A 236 3.35 20.26 3.64
C LEU A 236 3.95 19.68 2.35
N ASN A 237 3.13 19.11 1.45
CA ASN A 237 3.56 18.46 0.22
C ASN A 237 4.61 17.34 0.43
N VAL A 238 4.51 16.63 1.55
CA VAL A 238 5.36 15.47 1.86
C VAL A 238 4.76 14.23 1.22
N ASN A 239 5.53 13.56 0.36
CA ASN A 239 5.11 12.28 -0.20
C ASN A 239 5.31 11.15 0.81
N LEU A 240 4.22 10.76 1.49
CA LEU A 240 4.22 9.62 2.41
C LEU A 240 4.18 8.26 1.70
N ILE A 241 4.01 8.19 0.38
CA ILE A 241 4.18 6.96 -0.41
C ILE A 241 5.34 7.15 -1.38
N PRO A 242 6.56 6.84 -0.95
CA PRO A 242 7.67 6.77 -1.89
C PRO A 242 7.40 5.69 -2.93
N ASP A 243 7.67 6.01 -4.18
CA ASP A 243 7.44 5.09 -5.29
C ASP A 243 8.61 4.10 -5.37
N PHE A 244 8.67 3.16 -4.42
CA PHE A 244 9.73 2.14 -4.31
C PHE A 244 9.99 1.45 -5.65
N ALA A 245 8.91 1.19 -6.41
CA ALA A 245 9.00 0.57 -7.72
C ALA A 245 9.84 1.41 -8.71
N GLU A 246 9.75 2.74 -8.68
CA GLU A 246 10.45 3.60 -9.66
C GLU A 246 11.96 3.45 -9.65
N LYS A 247 12.56 3.21 -8.48
CA LYS A 247 14.00 2.98 -8.36
C LYS A 247 14.44 1.74 -9.13
N TYR A 248 13.63 0.69 -9.12
CA TYR A 248 13.95 -0.58 -9.77
C TYR A 248 13.40 -0.67 -11.19
N TRP A 249 12.34 0.09 -11.53
CA TRP A 249 11.59 -0.01 -12.79
C TRP A 249 12.39 0.28 -14.06
N ASN A 250 13.50 1.01 -13.93
CA ASN A 250 14.26 1.57 -15.06
C ASN A 250 15.68 0.98 -15.15
N ASN A 251 15.89 -0.28 -14.74
CA ASN A 251 17.16 -0.95 -14.99
C ASN A 251 17.29 -1.37 -16.45
N ASP A 252 17.84 -0.48 -17.28
CA ASP A 252 18.07 -0.68 -18.71
C ASP A 252 19.28 -1.57 -19.05
N GLU A 253 20.09 -1.97 -18.06
CA GLU A 253 21.32 -2.74 -18.28
C GLU A 253 21.05 -4.18 -18.69
N PHE A 254 19.92 -4.74 -18.28
CA PHE A 254 19.60 -6.16 -18.40
C PHE A 254 19.70 -6.70 -19.85
N CYS A 255 19.25 -5.94 -20.84
CA CYS A 255 19.23 -6.39 -22.24
C CYS A 255 20.51 -6.09 -23.01
N LYS A 256 21.37 -5.19 -22.51
CA LYS A 256 22.40 -4.53 -23.33
C LYS A 256 23.79 -5.15 -23.19
N SER A 257 24.04 -6.02 -22.22
CA SER A 257 25.39 -6.47 -21.85
C SER A 257 25.68 -7.96 -22.02
N LEU A 258 24.68 -8.82 -22.29
CA LEU A 258 24.86 -10.28 -22.27
C LEU A 258 25.00 -10.89 -23.67
N ASN A 259 26.00 -11.75 -23.83
CA ASN A 259 26.11 -12.63 -25.00
C ASN A 259 25.04 -13.76 -24.96
N GLU A 260 24.92 -14.53 -26.04
CA GLU A 260 23.88 -15.56 -26.17
C GLU A 260 24.00 -16.69 -25.14
N GLU A 261 25.22 -17.09 -24.79
CA GLU A 261 25.48 -18.16 -23.81
C GLU A 261 25.11 -17.71 -22.39
N GLU A 262 25.55 -16.51 -22.00
CA GLU A 262 25.21 -15.90 -20.71
C GLU A 262 23.70 -15.71 -20.55
N ARG A 263 23.06 -15.21 -21.61
CA ARG A 263 21.60 -15.09 -21.70
C ARG A 263 20.93 -16.44 -21.46
N ASN A 264 21.35 -17.47 -22.20
CA ASN A 264 20.78 -18.80 -22.08
C ASN A 264 20.91 -19.36 -20.66
N LEU A 265 22.07 -19.20 -20.03
CA LEU A 265 22.33 -19.64 -18.67
C LEU A 265 21.45 -18.92 -17.65
N MET A 266 21.36 -17.58 -17.74
CA MET A 266 20.59 -16.76 -16.80
C MET A 266 19.08 -17.03 -16.90
N VAL A 267 18.56 -17.17 -18.13
CA VAL A 267 17.17 -17.57 -18.36
C VAL A 267 16.91 -18.95 -17.76
N SER A 268 17.78 -19.93 -18.03
CA SER A 268 17.59 -21.29 -17.52
C SER A 268 17.57 -21.31 -15.99
N LYS A 269 18.49 -20.62 -15.31
CA LYS A 269 18.46 -20.50 -13.84
C LYS A 269 17.15 -19.92 -13.30
N ARG A 270 16.63 -18.88 -13.97
CA ARG A 270 15.38 -18.22 -13.58
C ARG A 270 14.18 -19.14 -13.79
N VAL A 271 14.12 -19.84 -14.92
CA VAL A 271 13.07 -20.81 -15.22
C VAL A 271 13.13 -22.00 -14.25
N ASP A 272 14.32 -22.55 -14.00
CA ASP A 272 14.51 -23.68 -13.07
C ASP A 272 14.09 -23.31 -11.65
N SER A 273 14.33 -22.07 -11.20
CA SER A 273 13.87 -21.62 -9.88
C SER A 273 12.35 -21.64 -9.73
N HIS A 274 11.61 -21.40 -10.80
CA HIS A 274 10.14 -21.42 -10.79
C HIS A 274 9.60 -22.82 -11.08
N ASN A 275 10.23 -23.57 -11.99
CA ASN A 275 9.86 -24.94 -12.31
C ASN A 275 10.13 -25.90 -11.13
N GLY A 276 11.14 -25.60 -10.31
CA GLY A 276 11.51 -26.39 -9.14
C GLY A 276 10.58 -26.23 -7.94
N LEU A 277 9.59 -25.33 -7.99
CA LEU A 277 8.59 -25.18 -6.94
C LEU A 277 7.67 -26.41 -6.95
N ASN A 278 7.86 -27.32 -5.99
CA ASN A 278 7.07 -28.55 -5.89
C ASN A 278 6.79 -28.91 -4.43
N TYR A 279 5.68 -28.39 -3.91
CA TYR A 279 5.20 -28.66 -2.56
C TYR A 279 3.73 -29.11 -2.63
N PRO A 280 3.43 -30.42 -2.68
CA PRO A 280 2.06 -30.91 -2.89
C PRO A 280 1.04 -30.40 -1.85
N SER A 281 1.46 -30.25 -0.60
CA SER A 281 0.61 -29.70 0.46
C SER A 281 0.34 -28.20 0.28
N THR A 282 1.30 -27.44 -0.26
CA THR A 282 1.12 -26.03 -0.63
C THR A 282 0.12 -25.89 -1.76
N TYR A 283 0.21 -26.74 -2.79
CA TYR A 283 -0.70 -26.69 -3.94
C TYR A 283 -2.18 -26.75 -3.54
N GLU A 284 -2.57 -27.75 -2.75
CA GLU A 284 -3.97 -27.89 -2.32
C GLU A 284 -4.41 -26.77 -1.37
N GLU A 285 -3.52 -26.33 -0.46
CA GLU A 285 -3.81 -25.19 0.41
C GLU A 285 -4.03 -23.91 -0.41
N TYR A 286 -3.19 -23.64 -1.40
CA TYR A 286 -3.22 -22.41 -2.17
C TYR A 286 -4.40 -22.36 -3.15
N LYS A 287 -4.84 -23.53 -3.66
CA LYS A 287 -6.14 -23.66 -4.32
C LYS A 287 -7.28 -23.21 -3.39
N ASP A 288 -7.28 -23.68 -2.14
CA ASP A 288 -8.29 -23.31 -1.15
C ASP A 288 -8.20 -21.83 -0.72
N ILE A 289 -6.98 -21.28 -0.59
CA ILE A 289 -6.78 -19.84 -0.33
C ILE A 289 -7.38 -19.02 -1.46
N LEU A 290 -7.11 -19.35 -2.72
CA LEU A 290 -7.66 -18.60 -3.86
C LEU A 290 -9.19 -18.71 -3.90
N LYS A 291 -9.75 -19.90 -3.60
CA LYS A 291 -11.19 -20.09 -3.44
C LYS A 291 -11.78 -19.16 -2.38
N ARG A 292 -11.17 -19.11 -1.19
CA ARG A 292 -11.60 -18.21 -0.10
C ARG A 292 -11.45 -16.74 -0.48
N TYR A 293 -10.40 -16.40 -1.22
CA TYR A 293 -10.17 -15.04 -1.69
C TYR A 293 -11.26 -14.58 -2.66
N ILE A 294 -11.57 -15.39 -3.68
CA ILE A 294 -12.66 -15.09 -4.64
C ILE A 294 -14.00 -15.01 -3.92
N SER A 295 -14.28 -15.92 -2.99
CA SER A 295 -15.51 -15.92 -2.19
C SER A 295 -15.65 -14.63 -1.38
N LEU A 296 -14.58 -14.19 -0.72
CA LEU A 296 -14.53 -12.93 0.01
C LEU A 296 -14.84 -11.74 -0.91
N LEU A 297 -14.21 -11.67 -2.09
CA LEU A 297 -14.46 -10.59 -3.04
C LEU A 297 -15.94 -10.56 -3.48
N ASN A 298 -16.51 -11.71 -3.81
CA ASN A 298 -17.91 -11.82 -4.22
C ASN A 298 -18.88 -11.41 -3.09
N GLN A 299 -18.58 -11.77 -1.83
CA GLN A 299 -19.39 -11.34 -0.67
C GLN A 299 -19.48 -9.82 -0.55
N TYR A 300 -18.44 -9.10 -0.98
CA TYR A 300 -18.39 -7.64 -0.97
C TYR A 300 -18.76 -7.02 -2.33
N ASN A 301 -19.31 -7.80 -3.27
CA ASN A 301 -19.64 -7.40 -4.64
C ASN A 301 -18.44 -6.80 -5.40
N ILE A 302 -17.24 -7.31 -5.15
CA ILE A 302 -16.01 -6.93 -5.85
C ILE A 302 -15.73 -7.97 -6.93
N LYS A 303 -15.64 -7.54 -8.19
CA LYS A 303 -15.35 -8.42 -9.33
C LYS A 303 -13.88 -8.84 -9.33
N PRO A 304 -13.57 -10.14 -9.21
CA PRO A 304 -12.20 -10.64 -9.32
C PRO A 304 -11.77 -10.72 -10.79
N ILE A 305 -10.55 -10.24 -11.07
CA ILE A 305 -9.90 -10.29 -12.38
C ILE A 305 -8.50 -10.85 -12.19
N MET A 306 -8.24 -12.06 -12.64
CA MET A 306 -6.91 -12.67 -12.59
C MET A 306 -6.10 -12.26 -13.82
N VAL A 307 -4.85 -11.85 -13.59
CA VAL A 307 -3.95 -11.38 -14.65
C VAL A 307 -2.65 -12.16 -14.58
N ILE A 308 -2.30 -12.83 -15.68
CA ILE A 308 -0.98 -13.41 -15.90
C ILE A 308 -0.22 -12.46 -16.81
N PHE A 309 0.86 -11.90 -16.29
CA PHE A 309 1.66 -10.90 -16.99
C PHE A 309 2.51 -11.54 -18.09
N PRO A 310 2.84 -10.79 -19.16
CA PRO A 310 3.73 -11.29 -20.20
C PRO A 310 5.11 -11.57 -19.65
N THR A 311 5.78 -12.54 -20.28
CA THR A 311 7.19 -12.87 -20.03
C THR A 311 7.96 -12.82 -21.35
N THR A 312 9.29 -12.79 -21.28
CA THR A 312 10.10 -12.80 -22.51
C THR A 312 9.95 -14.12 -23.26
N LYS A 313 10.18 -14.10 -24.58
CA LYS A 313 10.25 -15.31 -25.42
C LYS A 313 11.22 -16.34 -24.87
N TYR A 314 12.40 -15.89 -24.43
CA TYR A 314 13.41 -16.75 -23.83
C TYR A 314 12.90 -17.51 -22.60
N TYR A 315 12.10 -16.85 -21.77
CA TYR A 315 11.53 -17.42 -20.57
C TYR A 315 10.43 -18.44 -20.88
N TYR A 316 9.39 -18.04 -21.63
CA TYR A 316 8.24 -18.94 -21.83
C TYR A 316 8.55 -20.15 -22.71
N GLU A 317 9.60 -20.11 -23.55
CA GLU A 317 10.00 -21.26 -24.37
C GLU A 317 10.65 -22.37 -23.54
N LYS A 318 11.24 -22.04 -22.39
CA LYS A 318 11.86 -23.00 -21.47
C LYS A 318 10.96 -23.39 -20.30
N PHE A 319 9.84 -22.68 -20.11
CA PHE A 319 8.93 -22.89 -18.98
C PHE A 319 8.22 -24.25 -19.04
N ASP A 320 8.08 -24.93 -17.90
CA ASP A 320 7.46 -26.26 -17.85
C ASP A 320 5.94 -26.19 -18.11
N LEU A 321 5.50 -26.86 -19.18
CA LEU A 321 4.10 -26.92 -19.57
C LEU A 321 3.23 -27.71 -18.58
N ASN A 322 3.80 -28.62 -17.79
CA ASN A 322 3.05 -29.36 -16.78
C ASN A 322 2.53 -28.44 -15.66
N ILE A 323 3.32 -27.43 -15.29
CA ILE A 323 2.91 -26.42 -14.29
C ILE A 323 1.73 -25.61 -14.85
N LYS A 324 1.78 -25.23 -16.13
CA LYS A 324 0.65 -24.59 -16.81
C LYS A 324 -0.60 -25.47 -16.80
N VAL A 325 -0.47 -26.77 -17.11
CA VAL A 325 -1.62 -27.70 -17.08
C VAL A 325 -2.22 -27.78 -15.67
N ARG A 326 -1.40 -27.93 -14.64
CA ARG A 326 -1.84 -27.94 -13.23
C ARG A 326 -2.57 -26.65 -12.86
N PHE A 327 -2.02 -25.50 -13.22
CA PHE A 327 -2.64 -24.20 -13.01
C PHE A 327 -4.04 -24.13 -13.65
N TYR A 328 -4.16 -24.49 -14.92
CA TYR A 328 -5.43 -24.42 -15.63
C TYR A 328 -6.46 -25.42 -15.08
N ASN A 329 -6.04 -26.59 -14.61
CA ASN A 329 -6.93 -27.51 -13.91
C ASN A 329 -7.52 -26.85 -12.65
N ALA A 330 -6.69 -26.24 -11.81
CA ALA A 330 -7.15 -25.51 -10.63
C ALA A 330 -8.07 -24.33 -10.97
N ILE A 331 -7.76 -23.56 -12.02
CA ILE A 331 -8.62 -22.45 -12.46
C ILE A 331 -9.97 -22.94 -12.99
N ASN A 332 -9.98 -24.00 -13.79
CA ASN A 332 -11.21 -24.55 -14.37
C ASN A 332 -12.12 -25.12 -13.26
N ASP A 333 -11.54 -25.78 -12.25
CA ASP A 333 -12.27 -26.20 -11.05
C ASP A 333 -12.96 -24.99 -10.38
N LEU A 334 -12.27 -23.86 -10.24
CA LEU A 334 -12.83 -22.65 -9.64
C LEU A 334 -13.89 -21.99 -10.51
N LYS A 335 -13.72 -21.93 -11.84
CA LYS A 335 -14.69 -21.37 -12.78
C LYS A 335 -16.04 -22.08 -12.76
N SER A 336 -16.09 -23.34 -12.34
CA SER A 336 -17.36 -24.06 -12.17
C SER A 336 -18.23 -23.52 -11.04
N ASN A 337 -17.63 -22.81 -10.07
CA ASN A 337 -18.30 -22.32 -8.85
C ASN A 337 -18.29 -20.79 -8.71
N PHE A 338 -17.43 -20.09 -9.44
CA PHE A 338 -17.23 -18.65 -9.30
C PHE A 338 -17.14 -17.96 -10.66
N ASN A 339 -17.71 -16.76 -10.74
CA ASN A 339 -17.53 -15.88 -11.87
C ASN A 339 -16.32 -14.96 -11.64
N PHE A 340 -15.30 -15.06 -12.49
CA PHE A 340 -14.15 -14.17 -12.51
C PHE A 340 -13.54 -14.14 -13.92
N GLN A 341 -12.90 -13.04 -14.26
CA GLN A 341 -12.18 -12.91 -15.52
C GLN A 341 -10.75 -13.45 -15.36
N LEU A 342 -10.24 -14.17 -16.37
CA LEU A 342 -8.83 -14.53 -16.47
C LEU A 342 -8.25 -13.91 -17.75
N ILE A 343 -7.20 -13.11 -17.60
CA ILE A 343 -6.43 -12.52 -18.70
C ILE A 343 -5.04 -13.14 -18.68
N ASP A 344 -4.76 -14.02 -19.64
CA ASP A 344 -3.46 -14.68 -19.78
C ASP A 344 -2.63 -14.02 -20.89
N MET A 345 -1.61 -13.25 -20.49
CA MET A 345 -0.67 -12.60 -21.40
C MET A 345 0.71 -13.28 -21.40
N PHE A 346 0.88 -14.43 -20.76
CA PHE A 346 2.19 -15.05 -20.48
C PHE A 346 3.08 -15.20 -21.73
N ARG A 347 2.49 -15.60 -22.86
CA ARG A 347 3.15 -15.77 -24.17
C ARG A 347 2.81 -14.66 -25.18
N SER A 348 2.41 -13.47 -24.71
CA SER A 348 1.93 -12.41 -25.59
C SER A 348 3.04 -11.83 -26.46
N GLU A 349 2.95 -12.05 -27.78
CA GLU A 349 3.85 -11.47 -28.79
C GLU A 349 3.72 -9.95 -28.94
N LYS A 350 2.75 -9.33 -28.24
CA LYS A 350 2.59 -7.87 -28.20
C LYS A 350 3.74 -7.16 -27.48
N PHE A 351 4.58 -7.86 -26.71
CA PHE A 351 5.67 -7.27 -25.95
C PHE A 351 7.02 -7.62 -26.58
N GLU A 352 7.88 -6.61 -26.70
CA GLU A 352 9.23 -6.78 -27.22
C GLU A 352 10.24 -6.82 -26.06
N LEU A 353 11.46 -7.29 -26.30
CA LEU A 353 12.46 -7.46 -25.25
C LEU A 353 12.73 -6.15 -24.47
N THR A 354 12.63 -4.99 -25.13
CA THR A 354 12.82 -3.68 -24.49
C THR A 354 11.66 -3.24 -23.59
N ASP A 355 10.58 -4.01 -23.51
CA ASP A 355 9.48 -3.81 -22.56
C ASP A 355 9.78 -4.49 -21.20
N PHE A 356 10.90 -5.20 -21.07
CA PHE A 356 11.24 -5.97 -19.87
C PHE A 356 12.48 -5.43 -19.15
N MET A 357 12.48 -5.55 -17.83
CA MET A 357 13.64 -5.26 -16.98
C MET A 357 14.44 -6.52 -16.64
N ASP A 358 13.79 -7.69 -16.71
CA ASP A 358 14.45 -8.99 -16.63
C ASP A 358 13.74 -10.05 -17.53
N TRP A 359 13.90 -11.34 -17.26
CA TRP A 359 13.34 -12.40 -18.12
C TRP A 359 11.81 -12.52 -18.02
N ASP A 360 11.22 -12.03 -16.93
CA ASP A 360 9.83 -12.27 -16.57
C ASP A 360 9.10 -11.03 -16.00
N HIS A 361 9.80 -9.92 -15.76
CA HIS A 361 9.21 -8.67 -15.29
C HIS A 361 9.29 -7.54 -16.32
N LEU A 362 8.19 -6.80 -16.43
CA LEU A 362 8.10 -5.61 -17.25
C LEU A 362 8.87 -4.44 -16.62
N ASN A 363 9.53 -3.65 -17.47
CA ASN A 363 10.04 -2.33 -17.09
C ASN A 363 8.93 -1.26 -17.18
N LYS A 364 9.25 0.02 -16.94
CA LYS A 364 8.23 1.09 -16.92
C LYS A 364 7.53 1.25 -18.27
N LYS A 365 8.28 1.12 -19.37
CA LYS A 365 7.73 1.15 -20.74
C LYS A 365 6.74 0.00 -20.96
N GLY A 366 7.14 -1.23 -20.61
CA GLY A 366 6.29 -2.41 -20.72
C GLY A 366 5.05 -2.32 -19.84
N ALA A 367 5.16 -1.76 -18.64
CA ALA A 367 4.04 -1.59 -17.73
C ALA A 367 3.00 -0.57 -18.24
N ILE A 368 3.45 0.55 -18.82
CA ILE A 368 2.55 1.52 -19.47
C ILE A 368 1.74 0.82 -20.55
N LYS A 369 2.40 0.00 -21.36
CA LYS A 369 1.78 -0.77 -22.45
C LYS A 369 0.81 -1.83 -21.92
N MET A 370 1.20 -2.59 -20.89
CA MET A 370 0.35 -3.58 -20.22
C MET A 370 -0.90 -2.94 -19.61
N THR A 371 -0.74 -1.79 -18.94
CA THR A 371 -1.85 -1.06 -18.32
C THR A 371 -2.89 -0.63 -19.34
N LYS A 372 -2.45 -0.14 -20.52
CA LYS A 372 -3.35 0.20 -21.63
C LYS A 372 -4.11 -1.03 -22.13
N TYR A 373 -3.41 -2.15 -22.35
CA TYR A 373 -4.08 -3.40 -22.73
C TYR A 373 -5.08 -3.87 -21.69
N LEU A 374 -4.77 -3.75 -20.39
CA LEU A 374 -5.71 -4.12 -19.33
C LEU A 374 -6.99 -3.27 -19.37
N ASN A 375 -6.90 -1.97 -19.62
CA ASN A 375 -8.09 -1.12 -19.73
C ASN A 375 -9.05 -1.57 -20.85
N ASP A 376 -8.49 -2.11 -21.94
CA ASP A 376 -9.24 -2.60 -23.10
C ASP A 376 -9.77 -4.02 -22.91
N LEU A 377 -8.99 -4.88 -22.25
CA LEU A 377 -9.31 -6.31 -22.07
C LEU A 377 -10.24 -6.55 -20.88
N ILE A 378 -10.18 -5.71 -19.84
CA ILE A 378 -10.99 -5.90 -18.64
C ILE A 378 -12.46 -5.62 -18.95
N GLU A 379 -13.30 -6.57 -18.58
CA GLU A 379 -14.74 -6.39 -18.55
C GLU A 379 -15.10 -5.66 -17.25
N TRP A 380 -15.21 -4.34 -17.33
CA TRP A 380 -15.61 -3.49 -16.22
C TRP A 380 -17.07 -3.73 -15.83
#